data_AF-A0A3B3SMB8-F1
#
_entry.id   AF-A0A3B3SMB8-F1
#
_cell.length_a   1.000
_cell.length_b   1.000
_cell.length_c   1.000
_cell.angle_alpha   90.00
_cell.angle_beta   90.00
_cell.angle_gamma   90.00
#
_symmetry.space_group_name_H-M   'P 1'
#
loop_
_entity.id
_entity.type
_entity.pdbx_description
1 polymer ?
#
loop_
_entity_poly.entity_id
_entity_poly.type
_entity_poly.pdbx_seq_one_letter_code
_entity_poly.pdbx_strand_id
1 'polypeptide(L)'
;MAAVKPQEKVVDAVHQNAIRVETIRKELRCQKLYTEFRINPYTKFHPLTDKPMGRKTDNDEEGDRAFLEVIHRGQMEPRKKYTQPMTESQEIGWISTPLIISDRSDRRLNFPRQQSEITKFMDAAWRLQEQTRNLG
;
A
#
# COMPACT_ATOMS: atom_id res chain seq x y z
N MET A 1 -75.26 -7.84 17.32
CA MET A 1 -74.53 -8.88 16.58
C MET A 1 -73.11 -8.93 17.14
N ALA A 2 -72.74 -9.99 17.85
CA ALA A 2 -71.42 -10.10 18.48
C ALA A 2 -70.37 -10.58 17.45
N ALA A 3 -69.26 -9.87 17.34
CA ALA A 3 -68.18 -10.20 16.41
C ALA A 3 -67.43 -11.45 16.87
N VAL A 4 -67.42 -12.49 16.02
CA VAL A 4 -66.63 -13.72 16.23
C VAL A 4 -65.15 -13.38 16.04
N LYS A 5 -64.34 -13.52 17.09
CA LYS A 5 -62.88 -13.39 16.99
C LYS A 5 -62.34 -14.55 16.14
N PRO A 6 -61.42 -14.31 15.19
CA PRO A 6 -60.84 -15.37 14.39
C PRO A 6 -60.04 -16.31 15.29
N GLN A 7 -60.36 -17.60 15.24
CA GLN A 7 -59.64 -18.66 15.94
C GLN A 7 -58.22 -18.75 15.36
N GLU A 8 -57.20 -18.70 16.22
CA GLU A 8 -55.81 -18.86 15.81
C GLU A 8 -55.61 -20.30 15.34
N LYS A 9 -55.32 -20.48 14.05
CA LYS A 9 -55.16 -21.82 13.46
C LYS A 9 -53.93 -22.47 14.08
N VAL A 10 -54.12 -23.54 14.85
CA VAL A 10 -53.01 -24.37 15.35
C VAL A 10 -52.31 -24.96 14.14
N VAL A 11 -51.09 -24.51 13.90
CA VAL A 11 -50.29 -24.88 12.74
C VAL A 11 -49.65 -26.25 12.99
N ASP A 12 -49.99 -27.24 12.17
CA ASP A 12 -49.35 -28.56 12.21
C ASP A 12 -47.91 -28.47 11.68
N ALA A 13 -46.94 -28.52 12.60
CA ALA A 13 -45.52 -28.45 12.29
C ALA A 13 -45.03 -29.61 11.41
N VAL A 14 -45.65 -30.80 11.52
CA VAL A 14 -45.27 -31.96 10.70
C VAL A 14 -45.69 -31.72 9.25
N HIS A 15 -46.90 -31.19 9.05
CA HIS A 15 -47.40 -30.84 7.74
C HIS A 15 -46.59 -29.72 7.08
N GLN A 16 -46.21 -28.68 7.83
CA GLN A 16 -45.34 -27.61 7.30
C GLN A 16 -43.96 -28.11 6.90
N ASN A 17 -43.36 -29.01 7.68
CA ASN A 17 -42.09 -29.61 7.34
C ASN A 17 -42.18 -30.46 6.06
N ALA A 18 -43.29 -31.18 5.87
CA ALA A 18 -43.52 -31.94 4.64
C ALA A 18 -43.56 -31.02 3.40
N ILE A 19 -44.28 -29.89 3.49
CA ILE A 19 -44.32 -28.88 2.43
C ILE A 19 -42.93 -28.30 2.15
N ARG A 20 -42.17 -27.99 3.20
CA ARG A 20 -40.81 -27.41 3.07
C ARG A 20 -39.85 -28.37 2.39
N VAL A 21 -39.85 -29.64 2.77
CA VAL A 21 -39.03 -30.69 2.14
C VAL A 21 -39.39 -30.85 0.67
N GLU A 22 -40.68 -30.82 0.35
CA GLU A 22 -41.17 -30.91 -1.03
C GLU A 22 -40.74 -29.71 -1.89
N THR A 23 -40.80 -28.50 -1.31
CA THR A 23 -40.34 -27.25 -1.93
C THR A 23 -38.84 -27.30 -2.23
N ILE A 24 -38.02 -27.67 -1.24
CA ILE A 24 -36.56 -27.80 -1.41
C ILE A 24 -36.24 -28.83 -2.49
N ARG A 25 -36.94 -29.96 -2.54
CA ARG A 25 -36.74 -30.97 -3.60
C ARG A 25 -37.07 -30.43 -4.99
N LYS A 26 -38.15 -29.65 -5.12
CA LYS A 26 -38.51 -29.01 -6.40
C LYS A 26 -37.49 -27.96 -6.82
N GLU A 27 -37.02 -27.15 -5.89
CA GLU A 27 -35.99 -26.13 -6.12
C GLU A 27 -34.68 -26.77 -6.58
N LEU A 28 -34.17 -27.77 -5.85
CA LEU A 28 -32.94 -28.48 -6.19
C LEU A 28 -33.05 -29.21 -7.53
N ARG A 29 -34.22 -29.76 -7.87
CA ARG A 29 -34.44 -30.40 -9.17
C ARG A 29 -34.34 -29.43 -10.35
N CYS A 30 -34.74 -28.17 -10.15
CA CYS A 30 -34.71 -27.13 -11.17
C CYS A 30 -33.44 -26.27 -11.12
N GLN A 31 -32.60 -26.41 -10.08
CA GLN A 31 -31.39 -25.64 -9.92
C GLN A 31 -30.31 -26.11 -10.89
N LYS A 32 -30.02 -25.31 -11.91
CA LYS A 32 -28.91 -25.55 -12.83
C LYS A 32 -27.65 -24.88 -12.28
N LEU A 33 -26.76 -25.68 -11.70
CA LEU A 33 -25.45 -25.23 -11.23
C LEU A 33 -24.49 -25.13 -12.42
N TYR A 34 -24.09 -23.90 -12.76
CA TYR A 34 -23.01 -23.67 -13.73
C TYR A 34 -21.68 -23.65 -12.97
N THR A 35 -21.04 -24.81 -12.90
CA THR A 35 -19.71 -24.98 -12.26
C THR A 35 -18.58 -24.55 -13.17
N GLU A 36 -18.79 -24.62 -14.48
CA GLU A 36 -17.84 -24.20 -15.49
C GLU A 36 -18.25 -22.84 -16.03
N PHE A 37 -17.55 -21.79 -15.62
CA PHE A 37 -17.64 -20.48 -16.23
C PHE A 37 -16.37 -20.25 -17.07
N ARG A 38 -16.57 -19.78 -18.29
CA ARG A 38 -15.48 -19.30 -19.16
C ARG A 38 -15.65 -17.80 -19.33
N ILE A 39 -14.59 -17.06 -19.03
CA ILE A 39 -14.57 -15.62 -19.29
C ILE A 39 -14.60 -15.43 -20.81
N ASN A 40 -15.50 -14.58 -21.30
CA ASN A 40 -15.61 -14.30 -22.73
C ASN A 40 -14.32 -13.61 -23.22
N PRO A 41 -13.57 -14.21 -24.16
CA PRO A 41 -12.29 -13.69 -24.63
C PRO A 41 -12.40 -12.36 -25.39
N TYR A 42 -13.60 -11.99 -25.84
CA TYR A 42 -13.85 -10.75 -26.60
C TYR A 42 -14.33 -9.59 -25.71
N THR A 43 -14.58 -9.84 -24.43
CA THR A 43 -14.91 -8.78 -23.46
C THR A 43 -13.66 -8.40 -22.68
N LYS A 44 -13.28 -7.12 -22.72
CA LYS A 44 -12.16 -6.59 -21.91
C LYS A 44 -12.54 -6.63 -20.43
N PHE A 45 -12.23 -7.73 -19.75
CA PHE A 45 -12.24 -7.77 -18.30
C PHE A 45 -11.10 -6.90 -17.77
N HIS A 46 -11.41 -6.04 -16.82
CA HIS A 46 -10.38 -5.29 -16.11
C HIS A 46 -9.55 -6.30 -15.30
N PRO A 47 -8.24 -6.09 -15.13
CA PRO A 47 -7.44 -7.00 -14.32
C PRO A 47 -8.07 -7.11 -12.94
N LEU A 48 -8.59 -8.30 -12.62
CA LEU A 48 -9.11 -8.63 -11.31
C LEU A 48 -7.90 -8.68 -10.39
N THR A 49 -7.65 -7.58 -9.69
CA THR A 49 -6.62 -7.51 -8.67
C THR A 49 -6.91 -8.55 -7.62
N ASP A 50 -5.87 -9.27 -7.20
CA ASP A 50 -6.01 -10.29 -6.17
C ASP A 50 -6.53 -9.71 -4.85
N LYS A 51 -7.01 -10.60 -3.98
CA LYS A 51 -7.49 -10.21 -2.65
C LYS A 51 -6.40 -9.37 -1.96
N PRO A 52 -6.71 -8.17 -1.45
CA PRO A 52 -5.70 -7.28 -0.89
C PRO A 52 -4.94 -7.88 0.31
N MET A 53 -5.60 -8.81 1.02
CA MET A 53 -5.02 -9.55 2.16
C MET A 53 -4.60 -10.98 1.79
N GLY A 54 -4.69 -11.37 0.52
CA GLY A 54 -4.21 -12.66 0.03
C GLY A 54 -2.69 -12.70 0.07
N ARG A 55 -2.11 -13.87 0.35
CA ARG A 55 -0.69 -14.09 0.08
C ARG A 55 -0.47 -13.92 -1.42
N LYS A 56 0.27 -12.89 -1.81
CA LYS A 56 0.66 -12.68 -3.21
C LYS A 56 1.59 -13.82 -3.62
N THR A 57 1.20 -14.57 -4.64
CA THR A 57 2.02 -15.58 -5.32
C THR A 57 3.12 -14.94 -6.18
N ASP A 58 3.02 -13.63 -6.39
CA ASP A 58 3.87 -12.80 -7.26
C ASP A 58 5.33 -12.67 -6.79
N ASN A 59 5.69 -13.26 -5.64
CA ASN A 59 7.07 -13.20 -5.14
C ASN A 59 8.01 -14.21 -5.81
N ASP A 60 7.48 -15.21 -6.53
CA ASP A 60 8.27 -16.31 -7.10
C ASP A 60 8.55 -16.15 -8.61
N GLU A 61 7.97 -15.15 -9.27
CA GLU A 61 8.25 -14.85 -10.67
C GLU A 61 9.42 -13.87 -10.78
N GLU A 62 10.51 -14.28 -11.45
CA GLU A 62 11.61 -13.36 -11.78
C GLU A 62 11.03 -12.28 -12.71
N GLY A 63 10.84 -11.09 -12.15
CA GLY A 63 10.22 -9.96 -12.86
C GLY A 63 10.90 -9.68 -14.19
N ASP A 64 10.16 -9.11 -15.13
CA ASP A 64 10.67 -8.78 -16.47
C ASP A 64 12.00 -8.03 -16.37
N ARG A 65 13.06 -8.64 -16.91
CA ARG A 65 14.43 -8.12 -16.84
C ARG A 65 14.53 -6.74 -17.48
N ALA A 66 13.81 -6.51 -18.57
CA ALA A 66 13.78 -5.21 -19.23
C ALA A 66 13.18 -4.13 -18.31
N PHE A 67 12.14 -4.48 -17.55
CA PHE A 67 11.54 -3.57 -16.58
C PHE A 67 12.47 -3.26 -15.40
N LEU A 68 13.13 -4.29 -14.85
CA LEU A 68 14.12 -4.11 -13.79
C LEU A 68 15.29 -3.22 -14.25
N GLU A 69 15.80 -3.43 -15.47
CA GLU A 69 16.84 -2.58 -16.07
C GLU A 69 16.43 -1.11 -16.19
N VAL A 70 15.17 -0.84 -16.57
CA VAL A 70 14.64 0.53 -16.63
C VAL A 70 14.61 1.18 -15.25
N ILE A 71 14.18 0.45 -14.22
CA ILE A 71 14.16 0.95 -12.83
C ILE A 71 15.59 1.23 -12.36
N HIS A 72 16.50 0.27 -12.54
CA HIS A 72 17.89 0.43 -12.15
C HIS A 72 18.54 1.61 -12.86
N ARG A 73 18.33 1.75 -14.18
CA ARG A 73 18.78 2.91 -14.94
C ARG A 73 18.15 4.21 -14.43
N GLY A 74 16.91 4.20 -13.96
CA GLY A 74 16.24 5.33 -13.31
C GLY A 74 16.89 5.76 -12.00
N GLN A 75 17.35 4.81 -11.19
CA GLN A 75 17.95 5.05 -9.88
C GLN A 75 19.45 5.41 -9.93
N MET A 76 20.11 5.17 -11.05
CA MET A 76 21.54 5.50 -11.21
C MET A 76 21.80 7.00 -11.03
N GLU A 77 22.99 7.35 -10.54
CA GLU A 77 23.41 8.74 -10.41
C GLU A 77 23.57 9.40 -11.79
N PRO A 78 23.27 10.71 -11.94
CA PRO A 78 23.40 11.42 -13.21
C PRO A 78 24.76 11.25 -13.89
N ARG A 79 25.86 11.30 -13.11
CA ARG A 79 27.24 11.10 -13.60
C ARG A 79 27.50 9.71 -14.18
N LYS A 80 26.75 8.69 -13.75
CA LYS A 80 26.85 7.33 -14.28
C LYS A 80 26.00 7.16 -15.54
N LYS A 81 24.98 8.00 -15.76
CA LYS A 81 24.10 7.96 -16.93
C LYS A 81 24.59 8.83 -18.08
N TYR A 82 25.18 9.97 -17.78
CA TYR A 82 25.56 10.99 -18.75
C TYR A 82 27.02 11.38 -18.56
N THR A 83 27.71 11.63 -19.67
CA THR A 83 29.11 12.08 -19.66
C THR A 83 29.24 13.53 -19.17
N GLN A 84 28.23 14.35 -19.43
CA GLN A 84 28.19 15.78 -19.15
C GLN A 84 26.84 16.14 -18.50
N PRO A 85 26.78 17.22 -17.71
CA PRO A 85 25.54 17.68 -17.11
C PRO A 85 24.56 18.09 -18.22
N MET A 86 23.31 17.66 -18.09
CA MET A 86 22.26 17.95 -19.09
C MET A 86 21.47 19.22 -18.77
N THR A 87 21.53 19.69 -17.52
CA THR A 87 20.83 20.88 -17.04
C THR A 87 21.77 21.74 -16.20
N GLU A 88 21.53 23.05 -16.15
CA GLU A 88 22.33 23.99 -15.34
C GLU A 88 22.38 23.57 -13.87
N SER A 89 21.27 23.07 -13.33
CA SER A 89 21.22 22.54 -11.96
C SER A 89 22.11 21.34 -11.71
N GLN A 90 22.39 20.52 -12.75
CA GLN A 90 23.31 19.39 -12.65
C GLN A 90 24.77 19.81 -12.72
N GLU A 91 25.09 20.97 -13.30
CA GLU A 91 26.46 21.49 -13.33
C GLU A 91 27.01 21.67 -11.91
N ILE A 92 26.15 22.15 -11.01
CA ILE A 92 26.48 22.31 -9.59
C ILE A 92 26.68 20.93 -8.95
N GLY A 93 27.91 20.64 -8.53
CA GLY A 93 28.25 19.37 -7.90
C GLY A 93 28.44 18.21 -8.88
N TRP A 94 28.48 18.47 -10.20
CA TRP A 94 28.79 17.43 -11.19
C TRP A 94 30.14 16.77 -10.91
N ILE A 95 31.14 17.54 -10.48
CA ILE A 95 32.43 17.03 -10.00
C ILE A 95 32.50 17.28 -8.49
N SER A 96 31.91 16.36 -7.72
CA SER A 96 31.85 16.44 -6.25
C SER A 96 33.10 15.90 -5.55
N THR A 97 33.99 15.24 -6.29
CA THR A 97 35.25 14.70 -5.74
C THR A 97 36.20 15.86 -5.45
N PRO A 98 36.60 16.07 -4.18
CA PRO A 98 37.48 17.18 -3.83
C PRO A 98 38.88 16.95 -4.43
N LEU A 99 39.53 18.02 -4.86
CA LEU A 99 40.90 17.96 -5.40
C LEU A 99 41.93 17.57 -4.31
N ILE A 100 41.62 17.92 -3.06
CA ILE A 100 42.44 17.59 -1.90
C ILE A 100 41.61 16.67 -1.01
N ILE A 101 42.13 15.46 -0.77
CA ILE A 101 41.50 14.52 0.17
C ILE A 101 41.65 15.12 1.57
N SER A 102 40.55 15.66 2.08
CA SER A 102 40.51 16.20 3.44
C SER A 102 40.25 15.05 4.41
N ASP A 103 41.27 14.65 5.17
CA ASP A 103 41.07 13.75 6.30
C ASP A 103 40.34 14.52 7.40
N ARG A 104 39.06 14.20 7.62
CA ARG A 104 38.24 14.82 8.67
C ARG A 104 38.50 14.26 10.07
N SER A 105 39.29 13.20 10.18
CA SER A 105 39.66 12.58 11.45
C SER A 105 40.81 13.29 12.15
N ASP A 106 41.66 14.00 11.40
CA ASP A 106 42.77 14.76 11.96
C ASP A 106 42.27 15.95 12.80
N ARG A 107 42.37 15.81 14.12
CA ARG A 107 42.01 16.83 15.12
C ARG A 107 42.89 18.09 15.06
N ARG A 108 44.03 18.06 14.37
CA ARG A 108 44.90 19.22 14.20
C ARG A 108 44.39 20.19 13.13
N LEU A 109 43.61 19.68 12.17
CA LEU A 109 43.11 20.44 11.03
C LEU A 109 41.59 20.60 11.06
N ASN A 110 40.87 19.68 11.73
CA ASN A 110 39.42 19.71 11.81
C ASN A 110 38.94 20.13 13.20
N PHE A 111 38.39 21.33 13.28
CA PHE A 111 37.78 21.89 14.49
C PHE A 111 36.28 22.18 14.26
N PRO A 112 35.44 21.14 14.03
CA PRO A 112 34.01 21.35 13.88
C PRO A 112 33.43 21.90 15.18
N ARG A 113 32.45 22.81 15.08
CA ARG A 113 31.71 23.27 16.26
C ARG A 113 30.92 22.10 16.82
N GLN A 114 31.15 21.78 18.09
CA GLN A 114 30.43 20.73 18.80
C GLN A 114 29.49 21.34 19.83
N GLN A 115 28.30 20.75 19.98
CA GLN A 115 27.35 21.18 21.00
C GLN A 115 27.70 20.52 22.33
N SER A 116 27.85 21.34 23.38
CA SER A 116 27.93 20.88 24.76
C SER A 116 26.54 20.55 25.31
N GLU A 117 26.48 19.86 26.45
CA GLU A 117 25.20 19.60 27.14
C GLU A 117 24.45 20.88 27.49
N ILE A 118 25.19 21.91 27.93
CA ILE A 118 24.63 23.24 28.24
C ILE A 118 24.02 23.86 26.97
N THR A 119 24.74 23.82 25.85
CA THR A 119 24.26 24.35 24.57
C THR A 119 23.00 23.62 24.11
N LYS A 120 22.96 22.28 24.22
CA LYS A 120 21.78 21.48 23.89
C LYS A 120 20.58 21.80 24.78
N PHE A 121 20.81 21.95 26.10
CA PHE A 121 19.78 22.32 27.06
C PHE A 121 19.19 23.68 26.74
N MET A 122 20.03 24.70 26.51
CA MET A 122 19.58 26.05 26.18
C MET A 122 18.85 26.08 24.83
N ASP A 123 19.32 25.35 23.81
CA ASP A 123 18.61 25.20 22.53
C ASP A 123 17.20 24.61 22.72
N ALA A 124 17.05 23.61 23.59
CA ALA A 124 15.75 22.99 23.87
C ALA A 124 14.83 23.94 24.65
N ALA A 125 15.36 24.65 25.65
CA ALA A 125 14.62 25.65 26.41
C ALA A 125 14.12 26.79 25.50
N TRP A 126 14.95 27.25 24.56
CA TRP A 126 14.59 28.31 23.63
C TRP A 126 13.47 27.87 22.66
N ARG A 127 13.55 26.64 22.12
CA ARG A 127 12.49 26.07 21.27
C ARG A 127 11.15 25.97 22.01
N LEU A 128 11.16 25.56 23.28
CA LEU A 128 9.95 25.50 24.09
C LEU A 128 9.36 26.89 24.30
N GLN A 129 10.22 27.88 24.62
CA GLN A 129 9.80 29.27 24.78
C GLN A 129 9.13 29.82 23.51
N GLU A 130 9.72 29.59 22.33
CA GLU A 130 9.15 30.01 21.05
C GLU A 130 7.80 29.35 20.76
N GLN A 131 7.66 28.04 21.03
CA GLN A 131 6.39 27.33 20.89
C GLN A 131 5.32 27.94 21.79
N THR A 132 5.63 28.18 23.07
CA THR A 132 4.67 28.79 24.00
C THR A 132 4.27 30.21 23.60
N ARG A 133 5.20 30.99 23.05
CA ARG A 133 4.96 32.35 22.58
C ARG A 133 4.12 32.41 21.30
N ASN A 134 4.28 31.45 20.40
CA ASN A 134 3.55 31.41 19.13
C ASN A 134 2.13 30.81 19.25
N LEU A 135 1.81 30.16 20.37
CA LEU A 135 0.47 29.62 20.67
C LEU A 135 -0.43 30.56 21.49
N GLY A 136 0.09 31.69 21.97
CA GLY A 136 -0.66 32.74 22.67
C GLY A 136 -1.01 33.90 21.74
#